data_AF-A0A947M0W4-F1
#
_entry.id   AF-A0A947M0W4-F1
#
_cell.length_a   1.000
_cell.length_b   1.000
_cell.length_c   1.000
_cell.angle_alpha   90.00
_cell.angle_beta   90.00
_cell.angle_gamma   90.00
#
_symmetry.space_group_name_H-M   'P 1'
#
loop_
_entity.id
_entity.type
_entity.pdbx_description
1 polymer ?
#
loop_
_entity_poly.entity_id
_entity_poly.type
_entity_poly.pdbx_seq_one_letter_code
_entity_poly.pdbx_strand_id
1 'polypeptide(L)'
;MASTTDTNDHSSNDDAGPGPHDEAGRIKAAFNARAKSVHEVEIKELVIGNDRSVFDKIERFFVDAGYVRLAAKNKPLQTRQLDTINRDMLKLGKTLRIRGECLNGDLTRVDQADICLKDNKTTTDSGAVKRNEYEARIRSFETATLRPLLEKYPKAEYPDLHKTLHNVRVRDLREHFRIDCIRNRYVIELPEEVTGIKGKRFAAELILDDVAFVMDLQGRVEPLIFHHDLEVECEVLFKPCSYDANPEAAKAFVSSPDLTKEEVDMGLHAIKTLLKQASQNALAYNTESKAERGFTALDITLAGLRQYLSPNEQRPEHAQNRLTSAFSVLQRRAHNDNRAIEAPAADGTTGQAAPQPVAEDDSADVGRRLHKHLPNNMAHVVRERPIARRPMP
;
A
#
# COMPACT_ATOMS: atom_id res chain seq x y z
N MET A 1 40.83 -73.29 28.46
CA MET A 1 39.45 -73.68 28.08
C MET A 1 38.51 -72.55 28.51
N ALA A 2 37.21 -72.66 28.27
CA ALA A 2 36.29 -71.52 28.21
C ALA A 2 35.41 -71.32 29.46
N SER A 3 34.70 -70.18 29.45
CA SER A 3 33.34 -69.97 30.01
C SER A 3 33.18 -69.47 31.46
N THR A 4 32.51 -68.30 31.56
CA THR A 4 31.50 -67.89 32.58
C THR A 4 31.94 -67.78 34.06
N THR A 5 31.35 -66.89 34.90
CA THR A 5 30.05 -66.17 34.78
C THR A 5 30.06 -64.80 35.49
N ASP A 6 29.14 -63.94 35.06
CA ASP A 6 28.64 -62.64 35.55
C ASP A 6 28.88 -62.20 37.01
N THR A 7 28.94 -60.87 37.18
CA THR A 7 28.01 -60.17 38.10
C THR A 7 27.71 -58.75 37.59
N ASN A 8 26.55 -58.21 37.96
CA ASN A 8 26.04 -56.92 37.46
C ASN A 8 26.85 -55.71 37.96
N ASP A 9 26.78 -54.61 37.21
CA ASP A 9 26.67 -53.28 37.80
C ASP A 9 25.56 -52.47 37.09
N HIS A 10 24.90 -51.56 37.80
CA HIS A 10 23.77 -50.78 37.29
C HIS A 10 24.21 -49.34 36.99
N SER A 11 24.15 -48.94 35.71
CA SER A 11 24.19 -47.53 35.30
C SER A 11 22.86 -47.12 34.67
N SER A 12 21.97 -46.59 35.50
CA SER A 12 20.83 -45.81 35.03
C SER A 12 21.34 -44.46 34.50
N ASN A 13 21.52 -44.35 33.19
CA ASN A 13 21.65 -43.04 32.55
C ASN A 13 20.27 -42.40 32.50
N ASP A 14 20.04 -41.42 33.38
CA ASP A 14 18.86 -40.58 33.32
C ASP A 14 18.85 -39.80 32.00
N ASP A 15 17.89 -40.11 31.13
CA ASP A 15 17.64 -39.37 29.88
C ASP A 15 16.92 -38.05 30.21
N ALA A 16 17.68 -37.15 30.83
CA ALA A 16 17.22 -35.86 31.33
C ALA A 16 16.96 -34.89 30.16
N GLY A 17 15.80 -35.05 29.54
CA GLY A 17 15.29 -34.15 28.50
C GLY A 17 15.34 -32.67 28.93
N PRO A 18 15.54 -31.74 27.97
CA PRO A 18 15.89 -30.36 28.28
C PRO A 18 14.80 -29.66 29.11
N GLY A 19 15.20 -29.15 30.27
CA GLY A 19 14.28 -28.55 31.24
C GLY A 19 13.62 -27.24 30.75
N PRO A 20 12.50 -26.82 31.36
CA PRO A 20 11.69 -25.68 30.89
C PRO A 20 12.43 -24.34 30.86
N HIS A 21 13.55 -24.20 31.59
CA HIS A 21 14.41 -23.01 31.52
C HIS A 21 15.13 -22.85 30.18
N ASP A 22 15.52 -23.95 29.51
CA ASP A 22 16.19 -23.90 28.21
C ASP A 22 15.23 -23.53 27.07
N GLU A 23 13.95 -23.86 27.21
CA GLU A 23 12.93 -23.53 26.22
C GLU A 23 12.58 -22.04 26.26
N ALA A 24 12.32 -21.48 27.45
CA ALA A 24 12.13 -20.04 27.62
C ALA A 24 13.35 -19.22 27.13
N GLY A 25 14.57 -19.73 27.36
CA GLY A 25 15.81 -19.15 26.81
C GLY A 25 15.85 -19.16 25.28
N ARG A 26 15.54 -20.30 24.66
CA ARG A 26 15.48 -20.46 23.19
C ARG A 26 14.40 -19.60 22.55
N ILE A 27 13.19 -19.56 23.13
CA ILE A 27 12.07 -18.70 22.68
C ILE A 27 12.48 -17.22 22.71
N LYS A 28 13.12 -16.76 23.80
CA LYS A 28 13.62 -15.37 23.93
C LYS A 28 14.73 -15.06 22.92
N ALA A 29 15.62 -16.02 22.64
CA ALA A 29 16.66 -15.86 21.63
C ALA A 29 16.06 -15.79 20.21
N ALA A 30 15.10 -16.65 19.88
CA ALA A 30 14.38 -16.65 18.60
C ALA A 30 13.58 -15.35 18.40
N PHE A 31 12.88 -14.88 19.44
CA PHE A 31 12.18 -13.59 19.43
C PHE A 31 13.16 -12.44 19.13
N ASN A 32 14.28 -12.36 19.86
CA ASN A 32 15.29 -11.34 19.62
C ASN A 32 15.92 -11.45 18.23
N ALA A 33 16.05 -12.64 17.66
CA ALA A 33 16.55 -12.82 16.29
C ALA A 33 15.54 -12.36 15.23
N ARG A 34 14.23 -12.62 15.42
CA ARG A 34 13.16 -12.19 14.51
C ARG A 34 12.84 -10.70 14.63
N ALA A 35 12.80 -10.15 15.83
CA ALA A 35 12.64 -8.72 16.07
C ALA A 35 13.85 -7.89 15.57
N LYS A 36 15.04 -8.50 15.46
CA LYS A 36 16.21 -7.95 14.74
C LYS A 36 16.20 -8.23 13.23
N SER A 37 15.34 -9.12 12.74
CA SER A 37 15.35 -9.49 11.33
C SER A 37 14.85 -8.32 10.50
N VAL A 38 15.59 -7.99 9.45
CA VAL A 38 15.20 -6.96 8.47
C VAL A 38 14.12 -7.47 7.51
N HIS A 39 13.43 -8.56 7.85
CA HIS A 39 12.52 -9.25 6.94
C HIS A 39 11.07 -8.85 7.16
N GLU A 40 10.58 -8.01 6.26
CA GLU A 40 9.15 -7.82 6.03
C GLU A 40 8.58 -9.07 5.37
N VAL A 41 7.44 -9.57 5.85
CA VAL A 41 6.68 -10.69 5.25
C VAL A 41 5.21 -10.30 5.25
N GLU A 42 4.66 -10.09 4.05
CA GLU A 42 3.36 -9.45 3.87
C GLU A 42 2.59 -10.01 2.67
N ILE A 43 1.25 -10.01 2.71
CA ILE A 43 0.43 -10.10 1.50
C ILE A 43 -0.01 -8.69 1.06
N LYS A 44 -0.19 -8.50 -0.25
CA LYS A 44 -0.73 -7.26 -0.84
C LYS A 44 -1.86 -7.59 -1.80
N GLU A 45 -2.97 -6.86 -1.71
CA GLU A 45 -4.05 -6.90 -2.70
C GLU A 45 -4.54 -5.46 -3.00
N LEU A 46 -4.93 -5.20 -4.25
CA LEU A 46 -5.43 -3.89 -4.72
C LEU A 46 -6.95 -3.93 -4.88
N VAL A 47 -7.65 -2.84 -4.55
CA VAL A 47 -9.11 -2.76 -4.77
C VAL A 47 -9.41 -2.61 -6.26
N ILE A 48 -10.17 -3.55 -6.81
CA ILE A 48 -10.59 -3.55 -8.21
C ILE A 48 -11.50 -2.33 -8.44
N GLY A 49 -11.06 -1.41 -9.30
CA GLY A 49 -11.80 -0.19 -9.63
C GLY A 49 -11.71 0.94 -8.59
N ASN A 50 -10.84 0.83 -7.57
CA ASN A 50 -10.64 1.85 -6.53
C ASN A 50 -11.92 2.24 -5.74
N ASP A 51 -12.87 1.32 -5.53
CA ASP A 51 -14.03 1.56 -4.66
C ASP A 51 -13.62 1.65 -3.18
N ARG A 52 -13.58 2.87 -2.64
CA ARG A 52 -13.24 3.14 -1.23
C ARG A 52 -14.18 2.42 -0.24
N SER A 53 -15.41 2.11 -0.62
CA SER A 53 -16.35 1.38 0.25
C SER A 53 -15.84 -0.01 0.65
N VAL A 54 -14.93 -0.60 -0.14
CA VAL A 54 -14.28 -1.87 0.17
C VAL A 54 -13.44 -1.78 1.45
N PHE A 55 -12.82 -0.64 1.76
CA PHE A 55 -12.14 -0.43 3.04
C PHE A 55 -13.11 -0.48 4.21
N ASP A 56 -14.28 0.17 4.10
CA ASP A 56 -15.30 0.14 5.14
C ASP A 56 -15.89 -1.27 5.34
N LYS A 57 -15.97 -2.09 4.27
CA LYS A 57 -16.39 -3.49 4.35
C LYS A 57 -15.35 -4.35 5.08
N ILE A 58 -14.08 -4.20 4.72
CA ILE A 58 -12.96 -4.91 5.35
C ILE A 58 -12.85 -4.54 6.83
N GLU A 59 -12.87 -3.24 7.15
CA GLU A 59 -12.78 -2.79 8.54
C GLU A 59 -13.91 -3.37 9.40
N ARG A 60 -15.17 -3.20 8.98
CA ARG A 60 -16.33 -3.74 9.72
C ARG A 60 -16.22 -5.24 9.92
N PHE A 61 -15.86 -6.00 8.88
CA PHE A 61 -15.71 -7.45 9.00
C PHE A 61 -14.71 -7.88 10.10
N PHE A 62 -13.53 -7.26 10.17
CA PHE A 62 -12.53 -7.60 11.20
C PHE A 62 -12.88 -7.07 12.60
N VAL A 63 -13.67 -5.99 12.69
CA VAL A 63 -14.19 -5.45 13.96
C VAL A 63 -15.36 -6.31 14.48
N ASP A 64 -16.35 -6.60 13.64
CA ASP A 64 -17.55 -7.37 13.97
C ASP A 64 -17.22 -8.83 14.33
N ALA A 65 -16.19 -9.41 13.70
CA ALA A 65 -15.64 -10.71 14.07
C ALA A 65 -14.74 -10.70 15.33
N GLY A 66 -14.48 -9.53 15.92
CA GLY A 66 -13.68 -9.39 17.13
C GLY A 66 -12.19 -9.70 16.95
N TYR A 67 -11.62 -9.57 15.75
CA TYR A 67 -10.20 -9.85 15.48
C TYR A 67 -9.28 -8.65 15.69
N VAL A 68 -9.80 -7.42 15.61
CA VAL A 68 -9.01 -6.21 15.90
C VAL A 68 -8.63 -6.16 17.40
N ARG A 69 -7.38 -5.77 17.67
CA ARG A 69 -6.82 -5.55 19.02
C ARG A 69 -6.43 -4.09 19.26
N LEU A 70 -5.78 -3.46 18.26
CA LEU A 70 -5.41 -2.05 18.27
C LEU A 70 -5.76 -1.42 16.92
N ALA A 71 -6.07 -0.12 16.90
CA ALA A 71 -6.42 0.62 15.69
C ALA A 71 -5.75 2.01 15.68
N ALA A 72 -5.10 2.36 14.57
CA ALA A 72 -4.54 3.68 14.33
C ALA A 72 -4.97 4.16 12.93
N LYS A 73 -5.97 5.05 12.89
CA LYS A 73 -6.63 5.51 11.66
C LYS A 73 -6.09 6.84 11.15
N ASN A 74 -6.32 7.11 9.86
CA ASN A 74 -6.10 8.39 9.18
C ASN A 74 -4.70 8.98 9.41
N LYS A 75 -3.66 8.13 9.37
CA LYS A 75 -2.26 8.57 9.48
C LYS A 75 -1.79 9.09 8.12
N PRO A 76 -1.56 10.41 7.95
CA PRO A 76 -0.99 10.94 6.71
C PRO A 76 0.50 10.56 6.59
N LEU A 77 0.88 10.06 5.43
CA LEU A 77 2.24 9.69 5.07
C LEU A 77 2.59 10.32 3.72
N GLN A 78 3.75 10.97 3.63
CA GLN A 78 4.34 11.36 2.36
C GLN A 78 5.60 10.53 2.10
N THR A 79 5.71 9.91 0.94
CA THR A 79 6.89 9.09 0.58
C THR A 79 7.53 9.59 -0.70
N ARG A 80 8.73 10.14 -0.59
CA ARG A 80 9.55 10.60 -1.73
C ARG A 80 10.27 9.41 -2.34
N GLN A 81 9.96 9.05 -3.58
CA GLN A 81 10.57 7.91 -4.25
C GLN A 81 11.89 8.33 -4.94
N LEU A 82 13.01 7.84 -4.41
CA LEU A 82 14.35 8.21 -4.83
C LEU A 82 15.01 7.11 -5.68
N ASP A 83 15.66 7.51 -6.77
CA ASP A 83 16.56 6.64 -7.55
C ASP A 83 17.55 7.52 -8.33
N THR A 84 18.51 6.93 -9.05
CA THR A 84 19.31 7.67 -10.04
C THR A 84 18.41 8.19 -11.17
N ILE A 85 18.89 9.14 -11.98
CA ILE A 85 18.18 9.59 -13.18
C ILE A 85 17.83 8.43 -14.14
N ASN A 86 18.64 7.37 -14.16
CA ASN A 86 18.46 6.20 -15.00
C ASN A 86 17.60 5.10 -14.34
N ARG A 87 17.17 5.27 -13.08
CA ARG A 87 16.46 4.28 -12.25
C ARG A 87 17.24 2.99 -12.01
N ASP A 88 18.48 3.12 -11.59
CA ASP A 88 19.40 1.97 -11.47
C ASP A 88 19.11 1.10 -10.24
N MET A 89 18.46 1.62 -9.20
CA MET A 89 17.98 0.81 -8.07
C MET A 89 16.78 -0.05 -8.49
N LEU A 90 15.80 0.54 -9.18
CA LEU A 90 14.63 -0.18 -9.68
C LEU A 90 15.01 -1.36 -10.58
N LYS A 91 15.97 -1.18 -11.50
CA LYS A 91 16.50 -2.24 -12.37
C LYS A 91 17.13 -3.41 -11.60
N LEU A 92 17.60 -3.17 -10.38
CA LEU A 92 18.17 -4.18 -9.49
C LEU A 92 17.13 -4.80 -8.54
N GLY A 93 15.84 -4.50 -8.72
CA GLY A 93 14.76 -4.93 -7.83
C GLY A 93 14.80 -4.25 -6.45
N LYS A 94 15.38 -3.04 -6.37
CA LYS A 94 15.60 -2.28 -5.13
C LYS A 94 14.87 -0.94 -5.17
N THR A 95 14.44 -0.47 -4.00
CA THR A 95 13.68 0.79 -3.88
C THR A 95 14.20 1.60 -2.71
N LEU A 96 14.71 2.81 -2.96
CA LEU A 96 15.11 3.76 -1.93
C LEU A 96 14.03 4.83 -1.76
N ARG A 97 13.62 5.14 -0.54
CA ARG A 97 12.57 6.11 -0.25
C ARG A 97 12.88 6.95 0.98
N ILE A 98 12.34 8.16 1.04
CA ILE A 98 12.20 8.91 2.29
C ILE A 98 10.72 8.94 2.64
N ARG A 99 10.35 8.45 3.82
CA ARG A 99 8.97 8.45 4.32
C ARG A 99 8.84 9.46 5.45
N GLY A 100 8.03 10.49 5.23
CA GLY A 100 7.58 11.44 6.24
C GLY A 100 6.26 10.97 6.85
N GLU A 101 6.21 10.93 8.18
CA GLU A 101 4.97 10.87 8.96
C GLU A 101 4.48 12.29 9.21
N CYS A 102 3.25 12.63 8.82
CA CYS A 102 2.75 13.99 8.93
C CYS A 102 1.84 14.20 10.15
N LEU A 103 1.66 15.46 10.54
CA LEU A 103 0.83 15.87 11.68
C LEU A 103 -0.66 15.89 11.33
N ASN A 104 -1.51 15.46 12.27
CA ASN A 104 -2.93 15.85 12.38
C ASN A 104 -3.77 15.80 11.08
N GLY A 105 -3.58 14.79 10.23
CA GLY A 105 -4.32 14.62 8.97
C GLY A 105 -3.89 15.54 7.82
N ASP A 106 -2.91 16.42 8.06
CA ASP A 106 -2.36 17.37 7.09
C ASP A 106 -1.10 16.78 6.43
N LEU A 107 -1.14 16.55 5.11
CA LEU A 107 0.01 16.04 4.35
C LEU A 107 1.14 17.07 4.21
N THR A 108 0.89 18.37 4.42
CA THR A 108 1.90 19.43 4.17
C THR A 108 2.94 19.57 5.28
N ARG A 109 2.77 18.88 6.42
CA ARG A 109 3.62 19.06 7.62
C ARG A 109 4.13 17.74 8.18
N VAL A 110 5.31 17.32 7.70
CA VAL A 110 6.07 16.18 8.24
C VAL A 110 6.57 16.47 9.66
N ASP A 111 6.30 15.56 10.59
CA ASP A 111 6.79 15.54 11.98
C ASP A 111 8.12 14.78 12.10
N GLN A 112 8.12 13.55 11.57
CA GLN A 112 9.23 12.59 11.64
C GLN A 112 9.48 12.01 10.25
N ALA A 113 10.74 11.79 9.90
CA ALA A 113 11.11 11.20 8.63
C ALA A 113 12.04 10.00 8.82
N ASP A 114 11.88 8.99 7.98
CA ASP A 114 12.84 7.89 7.79
C ASP A 114 13.41 7.92 6.39
N ILE A 115 14.65 7.46 6.24
CA ILE A 115 15.13 6.92 4.97
C ILE A 115 15.05 5.39 5.04
N CYS A 116 14.51 4.79 3.99
CA CYS A 116 14.28 3.35 3.88
C CYS A 116 14.81 2.81 2.55
N LEU A 117 15.56 1.70 2.61
CA LEU A 117 15.90 0.88 1.47
C LEU A 117 15.17 -0.47 1.59
N LYS A 118 14.49 -0.89 0.52
CA LYS A 118 14.07 -2.29 0.36
C LYS A 118 14.86 -3.00 -0.74
N ASP A 119 15.23 -4.25 -0.49
CA ASP A 119 15.84 -5.14 -1.51
C ASP A 119 15.48 -6.62 -1.32
N ASN A 120 16.02 -7.47 -2.21
CA ASN A 120 15.88 -8.93 -2.20
C ASN A 120 14.42 -9.41 -2.11
N LYS A 121 13.56 -8.83 -2.95
CA LYS A 121 12.16 -9.24 -3.18
C LYS A 121 12.10 -10.72 -3.56
N THR A 122 11.39 -11.49 -2.75
CA THR A 122 11.02 -12.90 -2.96
C THR A 122 9.54 -13.08 -2.68
N THR A 123 8.96 -14.20 -3.09
CA THR A 123 7.55 -14.54 -2.84
C THR A 123 7.48 -15.95 -2.23
N THR A 124 6.66 -16.13 -1.19
CA THR A 124 6.40 -17.43 -0.55
C THR A 124 5.24 -18.18 -1.22
N ASP A 125 4.97 -19.41 -0.80
CA ASP A 125 3.96 -20.27 -1.42
C ASP A 125 2.50 -19.83 -1.14
N SER A 126 2.25 -19.03 -0.10
CA SER A 126 0.96 -18.32 0.09
C SER A 126 0.77 -17.11 -0.85
N GLY A 127 1.83 -16.74 -1.56
CA GLY A 127 1.93 -15.48 -2.30
C GLY A 127 2.35 -14.29 -1.43
N ALA A 128 2.86 -14.51 -0.20
CA ALA A 128 3.40 -13.40 0.59
C ALA A 128 4.69 -12.88 -0.04
N VAL A 129 4.79 -11.56 -0.18
CA VAL A 129 6.02 -10.87 -0.56
C VAL A 129 6.92 -10.84 0.68
N LYS A 130 8.16 -11.32 0.52
CA LYS A 130 9.24 -11.17 1.50
C LYS A 130 10.31 -10.26 0.95
N ARG A 131 10.70 -9.24 1.71
CA ARG A 131 11.76 -8.28 1.37
C ARG A 131 12.69 -8.07 2.55
N ASN A 132 13.89 -7.59 2.28
CA ASN A 132 14.65 -6.87 3.29
C ASN A 132 14.12 -5.42 3.35
N GLU A 133 13.92 -4.87 4.54
CA GLU A 133 13.73 -3.44 4.79
C GLU A 133 14.77 -2.93 5.79
N TYR A 134 15.56 -1.94 5.34
CA TYR A 134 16.54 -1.22 6.15
C TYR A 134 16.06 0.20 6.33
N GLU A 135 15.70 0.59 7.55
CA GLU A 135 15.04 1.87 7.84
C GLU A 135 15.75 2.61 8.98
N ALA A 136 15.98 3.92 8.81
CA ALA A 136 16.57 4.77 9.84
C ALA A 136 15.96 6.18 9.83
N ARG A 137 15.60 6.68 11.02
CA ARG A 137 15.13 8.06 11.23
C ARG A 137 16.17 9.08 10.76
N ILE A 138 15.70 10.12 10.08
CA ILE A 138 16.51 11.24 9.56
C ILE A 138 15.98 12.58 10.07
N ARG A 139 16.86 13.60 10.13
CA ARG A 139 16.52 14.93 10.69
C ARG A 139 15.78 15.87 9.73
N SER A 140 15.64 15.49 8.46
CA SER A 140 15.06 16.34 7.41
C SER A 140 14.42 15.46 6.34
N PHE A 141 13.14 15.69 6.06
CA PHE A 141 12.41 15.07 4.96
C PHE A 141 12.96 15.51 3.58
N GLU A 142 13.46 16.75 3.50
CA GLU A 142 13.97 17.37 2.28
C GLU A 142 15.35 16.84 1.86
N THR A 143 16.20 16.50 2.83
CA THR A 143 17.62 16.23 2.58
C THR A 143 17.95 14.74 2.62
N ALA A 144 18.06 14.12 1.45
CA ALA A 144 18.49 12.72 1.33
C ALA A 144 19.91 12.50 1.88
N THR A 145 20.06 11.53 2.78
CA THR A 145 21.36 11.10 3.31
C THR A 145 21.34 9.62 3.68
N LEU A 146 22.31 8.86 3.19
CA LEU A 146 22.46 7.43 3.48
C LEU A 146 23.14 7.16 4.82
N ARG A 147 23.74 8.18 5.44
CA ARG A 147 24.55 8.04 6.67
C ARG A 147 23.81 7.33 7.81
N PRO A 148 22.55 7.66 8.15
CA PRO A 148 21.83 6.98 9.24
C PRO A 148 21.61 5.48 9.02
N LEU A 149 21.49 5.01 7.77
CA LEU A 149 21.46 3.57 7.47
C LEU A 149 22.83 2.92 7.70
N LEU A 150 23.89 3.56 7.22
CA LEU A 150 25.26 3.05 7.36
C LEU A 150 25.74 3.02 8.82
N GLU A 151 25.22 3.91 9.66
CA GLU A 151 25.47 3.96 11.11
C GLU A 151 24.60 2.95 11.89
N LYS A 152 23.32 2.79 11.54
CA LYS A 152 22.40 1.83 12.20
C LYS A 152 22.70 0.37 11.86
N TYR A 153 23.15 0.10 10.63
CA TYR A 153 23.39 -1.25 10.11
C TYR A 153 24.89 -1.40 9.76
N PRO A 154 25.74 -1.89 10.67
CA PRO A 154 27.19 -1.90 10.47
C PRO A 154 27.64 -2.90 9.41
N LYS A 155 28.71 -2.56 8.67
CA LYS A 155 29.22 -3.34 7.51
C LYS A 155 29.58 -4.80 7.83
N ALA A 156 30.00 -5.07 9.07
CA ALA A 156 30.36 -6.43 9.51
C ALA A 156 29.16 -7.38 9.57
N GLU A 157 27.97 -6.86 9.90
CA GLU A 157 26.71 -7.61 9.99
C GLU A 157 25.90 -7.51 8.69
N TYR A 158 26.00 -6.38 7.97
CA TYR A 158 25.20 -6.07 6.79
C TYR A 158 26.06 -5.71 5.55
N PRO A 159 26.93 -6.62 5.07
CA PRO A 159 27.86 -6.31 3.97
C PRO A 159 27.16 -6.01 2.63
N ASP A 160 26.06 -6.69 2.30
CA ASP A 160 25.33 -6.47 1.05
C ASP A 160 24.52 -5.16 1.02
N LEU A 161 24.06 -4.68 2.18
CA LEU A 161 23.52 -3.32 2.32
C LEU A 161 24.61 -2.29 1.98
N HIS A 162 25.80 -2.42 2.57
CA HIS A 162 26.92 -1.51 2.31
C HIS A 162 27.40 -1.57 0.86
N LYS A 163 27.47 -2.76 0.26
CA LYS A 163 27.76 -2.98 -1.17
C LYS A 163 26.72 -2.31 -2.08
N THR A 164 25.44 -2.36 -1.69
CA THR A 164 24.35 -1.69 -2.42
C THR A 164 24.47 -0.17 -2.31
N LEU A 165 24.55 0.36 -1.09
CA LEU A 165 24.60 1.80 -0.83
C LEU A 165 25.89 2.47 -1.32
N HIS A 166 27.02 1.75 -1.35
CA HIS A 166 28.28 2.25 -1.91
C HIS A 166 28.16 2.66 -3.39
N ASN A 167 27.31 1.98 -4.16
CA ASN A 167 27.06 2.31 -5.56
C ASN A 167 26.07 3.47 -5.73
N VAL A 168 25.37 3.87 -4.66
CA VAL A 168 24.40 4.97 -4.65
C VAL A 168 25.05 6.27 -4.16
N ARG A 169 25.48 7.10 -5.11
CA ARG A 169 25.96 8.45 -4.81
C ARG A 169 24.77 9.38 -4.54
N VAL A 170 24.69 9.93 -3.33
CA VAL A 170 23.61 10.83 -2.89
C VAL A 170 23.36 11.99 -3.86
N ARG A 171 24.43 12.61 -4.40
CA ARG A 171 24.32 13.72 -5.38
C ARG A 171 23.71 13.31 -6.74
N ASP A 172 23.71 12.02 -7.06
CA ASP A 172 23.23 11.46 -8.32
C ASP A 172 21.78 10.90 -8.17
N LEU A 173 21.24 10.87 -6.93
CA LEU A 173 19.83 10.58 -6.64
C LEU A 173 18.91 11.74 -7.04
N ARG A 174 17.73 11.41 -7.55
CA ARG A 174 16.62 12.32 -7.83
C ARG A 174 15.33 11.74 -7.28
N GLU A 175 14.42 12.62 -6.90
CA GLU A 175 13.01 12.25 -6.70
C GLU A 175 12.34 12.14 -8.07
N HIS A 176 11.71 10.99 -8.33
CA HIS A 176 10.94 10.76 -9.56
C HIS A 176 9.46 11.08 -9.37
N PHE A 177 8.94 10.81 -8.17
CA PHE A 177 7.59 11.15 -7.73
C PHE A 177 7.50 11.06 -6.20
N ARG A 178 6.46 11.70 -5.65
CA ARG A 178 6.00 11.52 -4.28
C ARG A 178 4.82 10.55 -4.27
N ILE A 179 4.64 9.84 -3.17
CA ILE A 179 3.48 8.99 -2.89
C ILE A 179 2.82 9.59 -1.65
N ASP A 180 1.67 10.23 -1.85
CA ASP A 180 0.85 10.75 -0.76
C ASP A 180 -0.14 9.66 -0.35
N CYS A 181 -0.21 9.35 0.93
CA CYS A 181 -1.00 8.22 1.42
C CYS A 181 -1.74 8.55 2.73
N ILE A 182 -3.01 8.17 2.80
CA ILE A 182 -3.78 8.15 4.05
C ILE A 182 -3.90 6.69 4.48
N ARG A 183 -3.18 6.33 5.55
CA ARG A 183 -3.07 4.96 6.05
C ARG A 183 -3.96 4.72 7.27
N ASN A 184 -4.76 3.67 7.22
CA ASN A 184 -5.38 3.03 8.39
C ASN A 184 -4.59 1.76 8.77
N ARG A 185 -4.34 1.56 10.06
CA ARG A 185 -3.64 0.38 10.61
C ARG A 185 -4.51 -0.31 11.66
N TYR A 186 -4.56 -1.63 11.60
CA TYR A 186 -5.24 -2.50 12.55
C TYR A 186 -4.32 -3.64 12.95
N VAL A 187 -3.97 -3.73 14.23
CA VAL A 187 -3.36 -4.95 14.77
C VAL A 187 -4.49 -5.97 14.91
N ILE A 188 -4.41 -7.05 14.14
CA ILE A 188 -5.37 -8.15 14.15
C ILE A 188 -4.70 -9.39 14.76
N GLU A 189 -5.46 -10.12 15.57
CA GLU A 189 -5.08 -11.41 16.14
C GLU A 189 -6.12 -12.43 15.69
N LEU A 190 -5.69 -13.46 14.94
CA LEU A 190 -6.57 -14.52 14.47
C LEU A 190 -6.46 -15.73 15.41
N PRO A 191 -7.58 -16.34 15.83
CA PRO A 191 -7.57 -17.46 16.77
C PRO A 191 -7.18 -18.79 16.09
N GLU A 192 -6.99 -19.84 16.90
CA GLU A 192 -6.54 -21.16 16.44
C GLU A 192 -7.55 -21.80 15.47
N GLU A 193 -8.85 -21.65 15.71
CA GLU A 193 -9.92 -22.19 14.85
C GLU A 193 -10.03 -21.51 13.47
N VAL A 194 -9.42 -20.34 13.29
CA VAL A 194 -9.36 -19.60 12.01
C VAL A 194 -8.07 -19.88 11.24
N THR A 195 -6.96 -20.11 11.96
CA THR A 195 -5.62 -20.27 11.36
C THR A 195 -5.16 -21.72 11.24
N GLY A 196 -5.68 -22.62 12.08
CA GLY A 196 -5.20 -23.98 12.26
C GLY A 196 -3.86 -24.10 13.00
N ILE A 197 -3.30 -22.99 13.50
CA ILE A 197 -1.97 -22.95 14.13
C ILE A 197 -2.12 -23.26 15.62
N LYS A 198 -1.64 -24.43 16.05
CA LYS A 198 -1.94 -24.98 17.38
C LYS A 198 -1.09 -24.36 18.49
N GLY A 199 -1.74 -23.82 19.52
CA GLY A 199 -1.10 -23.35 20.75
C GLY A 199 -0.14 -22.16 20.60
N LYS A 200 -0.11 -21.50 19.43
CA LYS A 200 0.75 -20.36 19.13
C LYS A 200 -0.10 -19.16 18.69
N ARG A 201 0.36 -17.94 18.99
CA ARG A 201 -0.34 -16.72 18.55
C ARG A 201 0.05 -16.37 17.12
N PHE A 202 -0.94 -16.08 16.28
CA PHE A 202 -0.76 -15.41 15.00
C PHE A 202 -1.38 -14.02 15.02
N ALA A 203 -0.53 -13.00 14.90
CA ALA A 203 -0.91 -11.59 14.88
C ALA A 203 -0.24 -10.85 13.70
N ALA A 204 -0.99 -9.97 13.06
CA ALA A 204 -0.58 -9.23 11.87
C ALA A 204 -1.07 -7.78 11.92
N GLU A 205 -0.43 -6.90 11.15
CA GLU A 205 -0.91 -5.54 10.93
C GLU A 205 -1.65 -5.48 9.59
N LEU A 206 -2.98 -5.42 9.65
CA LEU A 206 -3.85 -5.11 8.52
C LEU A 206 -3.77 -3.61 8.24
N ILE A 207 -3.42 -3.27 7.01
CA ILE A 207 -3.16 -1.91 6.55
C ILE A 207 -4.09 -1.62 5.38
N LEU A 208 -4.85 -0.52 5.46
CA LEU A 208 -5.67 -0.01 4.37
C LEU A 208 -5.10 1.34 3.93
N ASP A 209 -4.53 1.38 2.74
CA ASP A 209 -3.82 2.53 2.19
C ASP A 209 -4.59 3.17 1.03
N ASP A 210 -4.98 4.42 1.21
CA ASP A 210 -5.50 5.30 0.17
C ASP A 210 -4.33 6.05 -0.47
N VAL A 211 -3.98 5.75 -1.73
CA VAL A 211 -2.67 6.11 -2.33
C VAL A 211 -2.82 6.98 -3.57
N ALA A 212 -2.24 8.18 -3.52
CA ALA A 212 -2.02 9.03 -4.68
C ALA A 212 -0.53 9.05 -5.09
N PHE A 213 -0.26 8.91 -6.39
CA PHE A 213 1.06 9.08 -6.98
C PHE A 213 1.17 10.46 -7.61
N VAL A 214 2.13 11.23 -7.10
CA VAL A 214 2.11 12.69 -7.19
C VAL A 214 3.45 13.23 -7.70
N MET A 215 3.41 14.28 -8.52
CA MET A 215 4.58 14.96 -9.05
C MET A 215 4.43 16.47 -8.90
N ASP A 216 5.39 17.10 -8.22
CA ASP A 216 5.49 18.55 -8.18
C ASP A 216 6.08 19.04 -9.51
N LEU A 217 5.39 19.97 -10.16
CA LEU A 217 5.78 20.48 -11.48
C LEU A 217 6.00 21.99 -11.42
N GLN A 218 7.14 22.44 -11.94
CA GLN A 218 7.51 23.85 -11.94
C GLN A 218 6.43 24.69 -12.64
N GLY A 219 5.96 25.73 -11.95
CA GLY A 219 4.93 26.65 -12.42
C GLY A 219 3.48 26.24 -12.13
N ARG A 220 3.22 25.11 -11.45
CA ARG A 220 1.90 24.81 -10.88
C ARG A 220 1.78 25.29 -9.44
N VAL A 221 0.56 25.65 -9.03
CA VAL A 221 0.18 25.87 -7.62
C VAL A 221 -0.17 24.53 -6.96
N GLU A 222 -0.95 23.69 -7.65
CA GLU A 222 -1.34 22.36 -7.19
C GLU A 222 -0.43 21.28 -7.79
N PRO A 223 -0.02 20.28 -7.01
CA PRO A 223 0.76 19.17 -7.52
C PRO A 223 -0.09 18.30 -8.47
N LEU A 224 0.58 17.51 -9.30
CA LEU A 224 -0.07 16.63 -10.26
C LEU A 224 -0.22 15.22 -9.67
N ILE A 225 -1.45 14.77 -9.45
CA ILE A 225 -1.74 13.35 -9.29
C ILE A 225 -1.77 12.71 -10.68
N PHE A 226 -0.96 11.67 -10.91
CA PHE A 226 -0.89 10.94 -12.20
C PHE A 226 -1.37 9.48 -12.10
N HIS A 227 -1.42 8.91 -10.90
CA HIS A 227 -2.04 7.61 -10.64
C HIS A 227 -2.63 7.56 -9.23
N HIS A 228 -3.56 6.64 -9.00
CA HIS A 228 -4.21 6.43 -7.72
C HIS A 228 -4.53 4.94 -7.59
N ASP A 229 -4.21 4.35 -6.44
CA ASP A 229 -4.68 3.02 -6.08
C ASP A 229 -5.17 2.96 -4.63
N LEU A 230 -5.92 1.91 -4.31
CA LEU A 230 -6.27 1.53 -2.95
C LEU A 230 -5.62 0.18 -2.67
N GLU A 231 -4.73 0.12 -1.70
CA GLU A 231 -3.98 -1.10 -1.37
C GLU A 231 -4.31 -1.62 0.03
N VAL A 232 -4.45 -2.93 0.12
CA VAL A 232 -4.56 -3.68 1.37
C VAL A 232 -3.25 -4.43 1.56
N GLU A 233 -2.49 -4.09 2.60
CA GLU A 233 -1.28 -4.81 3.00
C GLU A 233 -1.56 -5.55 4.33
N CYS A 234 -0.99 -6.75 4.53
CA CYS A 234 -1.02 -7.42 5.84
C CYS A 234 0.37 -7.96 6.20
N GLU A 235 1.11 -7.30 7.11
CA GLU A 235 2.44 -7.71 7.58
C GLU A 235 2.34 -8.63 8.81
N VAL A 236 3.11 -9.71 8.89
CA VAL A 236 3.17 -10.58 10.09
C VAL A 236 4.00 -9.92 11.19
N LEU A 237 3.40 -9.69 12.37
CA LEU A 237 4.01 -8.90 13.44
C LEU A 237 4.98 -9.71 14.31
N PHE A 238 6.23 -9.83 13.87
CA PHE A 238 7.34 -10.34 14.72
C PHE A 238 8.00 -9.27 15.60
N LYS A 239 7.48 -8.03 15.56
CA LYS A 239 8.00 -6.84 16.24
C LYS A 239 6.82 -6.00 16.76
N PRO A 240 6.90 -5.37 17.96
CA PRO A 240 5.86 -4.46 18.43
C PRO A 240 5.63 -3.27 17.48
N CYS A 241 4.37 -2.88 17.28
CA CYS A 241 4.03 -1.66 16.52
C CYS A 241 4.41 -0.40 17.30
N SER A 242 4.86 0.65 16.60
CA SER A 242 5.32 1.92 17.20
C SER A 242 4.23 2.97 17.42
N TYR A 243 2.96 2.65 17.13
CA TYR A 243 1.86 3.63 17.08
C TYR A 243 1.00 3.68 18.35
N ASP A 244 1.23 2.77 19.31
CA ASP A 244 0.56 2.81 20.60
C ASP A 244 1.31 3.74 21.57
N ALA A 245 0.57 4.61 22.26
CA ALA A 245 1.11 5.44 23.35
C ALA A 245 1.46 4.63 24.61
N ASN A 246 1.01 3.37 24.68
CA ASN A 246 1.36 2.40 25.72
C ASN A 246 2.31 1.30 25.15
N PRO A 247 3.62 1.38 25.42
CA PRO A 247 4.59 0.39 24.95
C PRO A 247 4.37 -1.03 25.47
N GLU A 248 3.62 -1.25 26.56
CA GLU A 248 3.33 -2.60 27.06
C GLU A 248 2.17 -3.26 26.28
N ALA A 249 1.18 -2.49 25.82
CA ALA A 249 0.10 -3.00 24.97
C ALA A 249 0.63 -3.41 23.59
N ALA A 250 1.52 -2.61 22.99
CA ALA A 250 2.19 -2.96 21.73
C ALA A 250 3.02 -4.25 21.80
N LYS A 251 3.56 -4.63 22.97
CA LYS A 251 4.28 -5.90 23.18
C LYS A 251 3.35 -7.11 23.29
N ALA A 252 2.09 -6.93 23.66
CA ALA A 252 1.17 -8.03 23.89
C ALA A 252 0.71 -8.69 22.57
N PHE A 253 0.64 -7.93 21.48
CA PHE A 253 0.01 -8.35 20.22
C PHE A 253 1.03 -8.56 19.09
N VAL A 254 1.98 -9.47 19.33
CA VAL A 254 2.97 -9.95 18.35
C VAL A 254 2.84 -11.45 18.14
N SER A 255 3.10 -11.91 16.92
CA SER A 255 3.13 -13.33 16.56
C SER A 255 4.17 -14.12 17.36
N SER A 256 3.88 -15.39 17.61
CA SER A 256 4.81 -16.33 18.27
C SER A 256 6.17 -16.37 17.56
N PRO A 257 7.30 -16.27 18.30
CA PRO A 257 8.65 -16.22 17.71
C PRO A 257 9.11 -17.55 17.10
N ASP A 258 8.42 -18.63 17.46
CA ASP A 258 8.65 -20.02 17.08
C ASP A 258 7.70 -20.52 15.98
N LEU A 259 6.91 -19.62 15.35
CA LEU A 259 6.12 -19.97 14.16
C LEU A 259 7.04 -20.48 13.04
N THR A 260 6.77 -21.65 12.46
CA THR A 260 7.50 -22.13 11.29
C THR A 260 7.14 -21.33 10.04
N LYS A 261 7.82 -21.60 8.90
CA LYS A 261 7.45 -20.96 7.62
C LYS A 261 6.03 -21.38 7.21
N GLU A 262 5.70 -22.65 7.42
CA GLU A 262 4.43 -23.28 7.09
C GLU A 262 3.29 -22.68 7.92
N GLU A 263 3.51 -22.48 9.23
CA GLU A 263 2.54 -21.80 10.11
C GLU A 263 2.33 -20.33 9.71
N VAL A 264 3.38 -19.64 9.23
CA VAL A 264 3.26 -18.27 8.69
C VAL A 264 2.45 -18.25 7.39
N ASP A 265 2.73 -19.16 6.45
CA ASP A 265 1.99 -19.26 5.18
C ASP A 265 0.52 -19.69 5.43
N MET A 266 0.24 -20.52 6.45
CA MET A 266 -1.12 -20.83 6.92
C MET A 266 -1.87 -19.60 7.43
N GLY A 267 -1.28 -18.83 8.35
CA GLY A 267 -1.91 -17.63 8.90
C GLY A 267 -2.17 -16.55 7.83
N LEU A 268 -1.25 -16.38 6.89
CA LEU A 268 -1.43 -15.47 5.75
C LEU A 268 -2.48 -15.98 4.75
N HIS A 269 -2.60 -17.29 4.55
CA HIS A 269 -3.69 -17.89 3.76
C HIS A 269 -5.07 -17.67 4.41
N ALA A 270 -5.15 -17.76 5.75
CA ALA A 270 -6.36 -17.43 6.50
C ALA A 270 -6.75 -15.95 6.32
N ILE A 271 -5.82 -15.00 6.52
CA ILE A 271 -6.06 -13.57 6.25
C ILE A 271 -6.55 -13.36 4.81
N LYS A 272 -5.89 -13.97 3.81
CA LYS A 272 -6.27 -13.82 2.38
C LYS A 272 -7.68 -14.34 2.08
N THR A 273 -8.13 -15.36 2.80
CA THR A 273 -9.49 -15.89 2.71
C THR A 273 -10.51 -14.94 3.33
N LEU A 274 -10.22 -14.42 4.53
CA LEU A 274 -11.04 -13.41 5.22
C LEU A 274 -11.15 -12.10 4.41
N LEU A 275 -10.05 -11.62 3.82
CA LEU A 275 -10.03 -10.44 2.95
C LEU A 275 -10.94 -10.59 1.74
N LYS A 276 -10.94 -11.76 1.08
CA LYS A 276 -11.84 -12.05 -0.05
C LYS A 276 -13.30 -12.11 0.37
N GLN A 277 -13.59 -12.69 1.53
CA GLN A 277 -14.94 -12.71 2.10
C GLN A 277 -15.44 -11.28 2.41
N ALA A 278 -14.63 -10.50 3.13
CA ALA A 278 -14.98 -9.14 3.55
C ALA A 278 -15.13 -8.17 2.36
N SER A 279 -14.20 -8.23 1.40
CA SER A 279 -14.25 -7.42 0.17
C SER A 279 -15.27 -7.90 -0.86
N GLN A 280 -15.94 -9.04 -0.64
CA GLN A 280 -16.84 -9.67 -1.62
C GLN A 280 -16.12 -10.02 -2.95
N ASN A 281 -14.83 -10.36 -2.88
CA ASN A 281 -13.89 -10.56 -3.98
C ASN A 281 -13.54 -9.29 -4.80
N ALA A 282 -13.73 -8.09 -4.25
CA ALA A 282 -13.30 -6.83 -4.88
C ALA A 282 -11.77 -6.57 -4.79
N LEU A 283 -10.96 -7.57 -4.43
CA LEU A 283 -9.51 -7.48 -4.27
C LEU A 283 -8.77 -8.30 -5.33
N ALA A 284 -7.77 -7.68 -5.97
CA ALA A 284 -6.84 -8.31 -6.90
C ALA A 284 -5.47 -8.51 -6.23
N TYR A 285 -4.98 -9.73 -6.22
CA TYR A 285 -3.67 -10.07 -5.65
C TYR A 285 -2.52 -9.32 -6.36
N ASN A 286 -1.61 -8.76 -5.56
CA ASN A 286 -0.50 -7.92 -6.02
C ASN A 286 0.86 -8.40 -5.42
N THR A 287 1.96 -8.15 -6.14
CA THR A 287 3.34 -8.31 -5.61
C THR A 287 4.23 -7.09 -5.83
N GLU A 288 3.80 -6.11 -6.63
CA GLU A 288 4.53 -4.87 -6.87
C GLU A 288 4.37 -3.94 -5.67
N SER A 289 5.48 -3.40 -5.16
CA SER A 289 5.41 -2.32 -4.18
C SER A 289 4.83 -1.06 -4.84
N LYS A 290 4.30 -0.15 -4.02
CA LYS A 290 3.88 1.20 -4.43
C LYS A 290 4.93 1.88 -5.33
N ALA A 291 6.22 1.73 -5.03
CA ALA A 291 7.30 2.28 -5.85
C ALA A 291 7.37 1.65 -7.25
N GLU A 292 7.28 0.31 -7.37
CA GLU A 292 7.22 -0.40 -8.66
C GLU A 292 6.02 0.08 -9.49
N ARG A 293 4.82 0.10 -8.89
CA ARG A 293 3.58 0.56 -9.56
C ARG A 293 3.65 2.04 -9.98
N GLY A 294 4.17 2.91 -9.11
CA GLY A 294 4.34 4.33 -9.38
C GLY A 294 5.28 4.60 -10.55
N PHE A 295 6.37 3.82 -10.69
CA PHE A 295 7.24 3.89 -11.87
C PHE A 295 6.56 3.39 -13.15
N THR A 296 5.82 2.29 -13.08
CA THR A 296 5.05 1.75 -14.23
C THR A 296 3.99 2.76 -14.70
N ALA A 297 3.21 3.31 -13.79
CA ALA A 297 2.17 4.30 -14.09
C ALA A 297 2.77 5.63 -14.59
N LEU A 298 3.93 6.05 -14.05
CA LEU A 298 4.68 7.19 -14.54
C LEU A 298 5.08 6.98 -16.01
N ASP A 299 5.65 5.82 -16.37
CA ASP A 299 6.10 5.56 -17.74
C ASP A 299 4.95 5.47 -18.75
N ILE A 300 3.83 4.82 -18.38
CA ILE A 300 2.61 4.81 -19.19
C ILE A 300 2.14 6.25 -19.46
N THR A 301 2.13 7.09 -18.42
CA THR A 301 1.64 8.47 -18.56
C THR A 301 2.61 9.35 -19.34
N LEU A 302 3.93 9.23 -19.11
CA LEU A 302 4.97 9.91 -19.89
C LEU A 302 4.92 9.52 -21.37
N ALA A 303 4.69 8.24 -21.69
CA ALA A 303 4.50 7.78 -23.07
C ALA A 303 3.25 8.42 -23.69
N GLY A 304 2.12 8.42 -22.97
CA GLY A 304 0.86 9.07 -23.38
C GLY A 304 0.96 10.60 -23.56
N LEU A 305 1.99 11.24 -23.00
CA LEU A 305 2.22 12.69 -23.12
C LEU A 305 3.14 13.10 -24.28
N ARG A 306 4.01 12.20 -24.77
CA ARG A 306 4.97 12.52 -25.85
C ARG A 306 4.30 13.00 -27.13
N GLN A 307 3.06 12.55 -27.40
CA GLN A 307 2.24 13.01 -28.53
C GLN A 307 1.81 14.49 -28.46
N TYR A 308 1.88 15.13 -27.29
CA TYR A 308 1.54 16.54 -27.07
C TYR A 308 2.77 17.45 -26.92
N LEU A 309 3.98 16.88 -26.98
CA LEU A 309 5.24 17.62 -26.99
C LEU A 309 5.70 17.84 -28.43
N SER A 310 6.17 19.04 -28.76
CA SER A 310 6.73 19.31 -30.09
C SER A 310 8.01 18.47 -30.33
N PRO A 311 8.46 18.29 -31.59
CA PRO A 311 9.65 17.49 -31.89
C PRO A 311 10.94 17.93 -31.17
N ASN A 312 11.05 19.22 -30.79
CA ASN A 312 12.17 19.74 -30.01
C ASN A 312 12.02 19.48 -28.48
N GLU A 313 10.81 19.16 -28.02
CA GLU A 313 10.49 18.87 -26.62
C GLU A 313 10.60 17.39 -26.27
N GLN A 314 10.53 16.49 -27.26
CA GLN A 314 10.63 15.03 -27.12
C GLN A 314 12.04 14.51 -26.75
N ARG A 315 13.05 15.38 -26.57
CA ARG A 315 14.43 14.98 -26.21
C ARG A 315 14.53 14.58 -24.73
N PRO A 316 15.16 13.44 -24.36
CA PRO A 316 15.16 12.92 -22.98
C PRO A 316 15.70 13.89 -21.92
N GLU A 317 16.74 14.65 -22.26
CA GLU A 317 17.52 15.50 -21.33
C GLU A 317 16.75 16.70 -20.73
N HIS A 318 15.49 16.91 -21.12
CA HIS A 318 14.68 18.06 -20.72
C HIS A 318 13.28 17.70 -20.21
N ALA A 319 13.00 16.41 -19.93
CA ALA A 319 11.65 15.93 -19.63
C ALA A 319 10.99 16.68 -18.44
N GLN A 320 11.66 16.77 -17.28
CA GLN A 320 11.03 17.14 -16.02
C GLN A 320 10.39 18.54 -16.02
N ASN A 321 10.98 19.53 -16.72
CA ASN A 321 10.45 20.90 -16.79
C ASN A 321 9.45 21.11 -17.94
N ARG A 322 9.32 20.17 -18.89
CA ARG A 322 8.47 20.30 -20.09
C ARG A 322 7.10 19.61 -19.96
N LEU A 323 6.89 18.88 -18.88
CA LEU A 323 5.70 18.07 -18.64
C LEU A 323 4.46 18.88 -18.22
N THR A 324 4.64 20.09 -17.67
CA THR A 324 3.56 20.96 -17.16
C THR A 324 2.46 21.26 -18.18
N SER A 325 2.83 21.57 -19.43
CA SER A 325 1.87 21.85 -20.51
C SER A 325 1.08 20.61 -20.89
N ALA A 326 1.76 19.50 -21.15
CA ALA A 326 1.15 18.27 -21.64
C ALA A 326 0.23 17.62 -20.58
N PHE A 327 0.62 17.56 -19.31
CA PHE A 327 -0.25 17.03 -18.24
C PHE A 327 -1.53 17.87 -18.05
N SER A 328 -1.48 19.19 -18.31
CA SER A 328 -2.69 20.03 -18.28
C SER A 328 -3.72 19.63 -19.34
N VAL A 329 -3.32 18.94 -20.41
CA VAL A 329 -4.22 18.41 -21.44
C VAL A 329 -4.86 17.10 -20.99
N LEU A 330 -4.11 16.20 -20.35
CA LEU A 330 -4.68 14.96 -19.79
C LEU A 330 -5.66 15.24 -18.65
N GLN A 331 -5.33 16.12 -17.70
CA GLN A 331 -6.27 16.46 -16.61
C GLN A 331 -7.57 17.07 -17.14
N ARG A 332 -7.51 17.90 -18.18
CA ARG A 332 -8.72 18.46 -18.85
C ARG A 332 -9.54 17.41 -19.60
N ARG A 333 -8.95 16.27 -19.99
CA ARG A 333 -9.69 15.12 -20.56
C ARG A 333 -10.33 14.30 -19.45
N ALA A 334 -9.55 13.84 -18.47
CA ALA A 334 -10.04 13.06 -17.33
C ALA A 334 -11.16 13.78 -16.54
N HIS A 335 -11.11 15.11 -16.40
CA HIS A 335 -12.17 15.88 -15.76
C HIS A 335 -13.46 16.00 -16.61
N ASN A 336 -13.37 15.86 -17.93
CA ASN A 336 -14.55 15.72 -18.80
C ASN A 336 -15.09 14.27 -18.77
N ASP A 337 -14.21 13.27 -18.73
CA ASP A 337 -14.60 11.86 -18.68
C ASP A 337 -15.33 11.53 -17.36
N ASN A 338 -14.86 12.05 -16.22
CA ASN A 338 -15.54 11.89 -14.93
C ASN A 338 -16.91 12.59 -14.85
N ARG A 339 -17.19 13.61 -15.68
CA ARG A 339 -18.52 14.26 -15.76
C ARG A 339 -19.58 13.38 -16.42
N ALA A 340 -19.22 12.24 -16.99
CA ALA A 340 -20.18 11.28 -17.55
C ALA A 340 -20.86 10.38 -16.49
N ILE A 341 -20.46 10.48 -15.21
CA ILE A 341 -20.92 9.58 -14.13
C ILE A 341 -21.93 10.25 -13.18
N GLU A 342 -22.01 11.59 -13.15
CA GLU A 342 -22.98 12.33 -12.34
C GLU A 342 -24.34 12.55 -13.05
N ALA A 343 -25.14 11.48 -13.14
CA ALA A 343 -26.59 11.57 -13.27
C ALA A 343 -27.24 10.30 -12.69
N PRO A 344 -28.11 10.46 -11.67
CA PRO A 344 -29.52 10.27 -11.99
C PRO A 344 -30.45 11.38 -11.47
N ALA A 345 -31.65 11.39 -12.05
CA ALA A 345 -32.71 12.38 -11.91
C ALA A 345 -33.07 12.81 -10.47
N ALA A 346 -33.41 14.10 -10.35
CA ALA A 346 -34.40 14.59 -9.40
C ALA A 346 -35.67 14.96 -10.19
N ASP A 347 -36.72 14.15 -10.05
CA ASP A 347 -38.09 14.47 -10.48
C ASP A 347 -39.04 14.09 -9.33
N GLY A 348 -40.03 14.94 -9.06
CA GLY A 348 -40.84 14.89 -7.83
C GLY A 348 -41.59 16.20 -7.61
N THR A 349 -42.92 16.13 -7.60
CA THR A 349 -43.82 17.28 -7.68
C THR A 349 -44.76 17.42 -6.46
N THR A 350 -45.63 18.44 -6.48
CA THR A 350 -46.64 18.88 -5.48
C THR A 350 -46.14 19.86 -4.38
N GLY A 351 -46.85 20.95 -4.04
CA GLY A 351 -47.95 21.62 -4.77
C GLY A 351 -48.76 22.68 -3.98
N GLN A 352 -49.00 23.85 -4.61
CA GLN A 352 -50.02 24.90 -4.27
C GLN A 352 -49.85 25.66 -2.91
N ALA A 353 -50.34 26.88 -2.66
CA ALA A 353 -51.20 27.83 -3.42
C ALA A 353 -50.77 29.33 -3.22
N ALA A 354 -51.53 30.30 -3.77
CA ALA A 354 -51.28 31.77 -3.78
C ALA A 354 -52.47 32.55 -3.10
N PRO A 355 -52.74 33.89 -3.25
CA PRO A 355 -52.06 34.99 -3.99
C PRO A 355 -52.04 36.46 -3.39
N GLN A 356 -51.11 37.31 -3.89
CA GLN A 356 -51.23 38.80 -4.18
C GLN A 356 -51.61 39.83 -3.07
N PRO A 357 -51.63 41.20 -3.28
CA PRO A 357 -51.47 42.02 -4.52
C PRO A 357 -50.56 43.31 -4.54
N VAL A 358 -50.17 43.71 -5.76
CA VAL A 358 -50.06 45.07 -6.42
C VAL A 358 -49.19 46.24 -5.88
N ALA A 359 -48.22 46.65 -6.72
CA ALA A 359 -47.99 47.99 -7.34
C ALA A 359 -46.85 47.81 -8.39
N GLU A 360 -46.96 48.10 -9.70
CA GLU A 360 -47.18 49.36 -10.45
C GLU A 360 -46.10 50.44 -10.19
N ASP A 361 -45.33 50.94 -11.18
CA ASP A 361 -45.11 50.47 -12.59
C ASP A 361 -43.63 50.80 -13.00
N ASP A 362 -43.08 51.03 -14.22
CA ASP A 362 -43.52 51.36 -15.60
C ASP A 362 -42.41 50.91 -16.62
N SER A 363 -42.65 51.11 -17.92
CA SER A 363 -41.69 51.20 -19.06
C SER A 363 -41.25 49.91 -19.80
N ALA A 364 -42.14 49.53 -20.72
CA ALA A 364 -41.93 48.97 -22.07
C ALA A 364 -40.64 49.41 -22.83
N ASP A 365 -40.20 48.79 -23.94
CA ASP A 365 -40.46 47.51 -24.64
C ASP A 365 -39.40 47.36 -25.78
N VAL A 366 -39.29 46.17 -26.39
CA VAL A 366 -38.96 45.84 -27.81
C VAL A 366 -38.25 44.48 -27.84
N GLY A 367 -38.75 43.53 -28.64
CA GLY A 367 -38.12 42.21 -28.76
C GLY A 367 -38.55 41.37 -29.96
N ARG A 368 -38.34 40.04 -29.82
CA ARG A 368 -38.73 38.93 -30.72
C ARG A 368 -37.98 38.77 -32.06
N ARG A 369 -37.28 37.65 -32.18
CA ARG A 369 -37.45 36.58 -33.21
C ARG A 369 -36.59 35.37 -32.77
N LEU A 370 -37.15 34.21 -32.41
CA LEU A 370 -37.88 33.16 -33.16
C LEU A 370 -36.98 32.03 -33.71
N HIS A 371 -37.46 30.80 -33.58
CA HIS A 371 -36.75 29.55 -33.91
C HIS A 371 -36.23 29.46 -35.36
N LYS A 372 -35.10 28.77 -35.54
CA LYS A 372 -35.00 27.45 -36.23
C LYS A 372 -33.55 26.98 -36.40
N HIS A 373 -33.22 25.79 -35.90
CA HIS A 373 -32.70 24.63 -36.67
C HIS A 373 -31.99 23.60 -35.77
N LEU A 374 -32.62 22.43 -35.65
CA LEU A 374 -31.94 21.16 -35.35
C LEU A 374 -31.69 20.43 -36.68
N PRO A 375 -30.51 19.83 -36.89
CA PRO A 375 -30.35 18.66 -37.75
C PRO A 375 -30.54 17.37 -36.92
N ASN A 376 -31.40 16.48 -37.39
CA ASN A 376 -31.50 15.10 -36.90
C ASN A 376 -30.39 14.21 -37.50
N ASN A 377 -30.38 12.93 -37.10
CA ASN A 377 -29.70 11.77 -37.71
C ASN A 377 -28.25 11.50 -37.24
N MET A 378 -27.83 10.28 -36.89
CA MET A 378 -28.56 9.00 -36.73
C MET A 378 -28.16 8.26 -35.45
N ALA A 379 -29.09 7.49 -34.89
CA ALA A 379 -28.78 6.44 -33.94
C ALA A 379 -28.38 5.15 -34.69
N HIS A 380 -27.24 4.54 -34.35
CA HIS A 380 -26.90 3.19 -34.80
C HIS A 380 -27.20 2.18 -33.70
N VAL A 381 -28.34 1.48 -33.84
CA VAL A 381 -28.72 0.40 -32.93
C VAL A 381 -27.87 -0.83 -33.20
N VAL A 382 -26.92 -1.13 -32.31
CA VAL A 382 -26.29 -2.46 -32.25
C VAL A 382 -27.23 -3.40 -31.51
N ARG A 383 -27.83 -4.34 -32.24
CA ARG A 383 -28.66 -5.39 -31.63
C ARG A 383 -27.77 -6.42 -30.94
N GLU A 384 -27.95 -6.62 -29.64
CA GLU A 384 -27.44 -7.79 -28.94
C GLU A 384 -28.02 -9.07 -29.56
N ARG A 385 -27.22 -10.15 -29.56
CA ARG A 385 -27.70 -11.51 -29.84
C ARG A 385 -27.61 -12.35 -28.57
N PRO A 386 -28.69 -13.02 -28.14
CA PRO A 386 -28.60 -13.92 -26.99
C PRO A 386 -27.73 -15.13 -27.33
N ILE A 387 -26.71 -15.40 -26.50
CA ILE A 387 -25.91 -16.62 -26.61
C ILE A 387 -26.72 -17.78 -26.01
N ALA A 388 -27.17 -18.70 -26.86
CA ALA A 388 -27.90 -19.88 -26.43
C ALA A 388 -26.97 -20.85 -25.66
N ARG A 389 -27.41 -21.28 -24.47
CA ARG A 389 -26.75 -22.39 -23.75
C ARG A 389 -26.96 -23.70 -24.53
N ARG A 390 -25.91 -24.50 -24.69
CA ARG A 390 -26.01 -25.94 -24.99
C ARG A 390 -25.69 -26.76 -23.74
N PRO A 391 -26.39 -27.89 -23.50
CA PRO A 391 -26.07 -28.80 -22.39
C PRO A 391 -25.09 -29.90 -22.81
N MET A 392 -24.14 -30.22 -21.91
CA MET A 392 -23.51 -31.55 -21.69
C MET A 392 -22.77 -32.18 -22.92
N PRO A 393 -22.05 -33.31 -22.83
CA PRO A 393 -22.18 -34.48 -21.92
C PRO A 393 -21.71 -34.25 -20.49
#